data_AF-A0A833VXG7-F1
#
_entry.id   AF-A0A833VXG7-F1
#
_cell.length_a   1.000
_cell.length_b   1.000
_cell.length_c   1.000
_cell.angle_alpha   90.00
_cell.angle_beta   90.00
_cell.angle_gamma   90.00
#
_symmetry.space_group_name_H-M   'P 1'
#
loop_
_entity.id
_entity.type
_entity.pdbx_description
1 polymer ?
#
loop_
_entity_poly.entity_id
_entity_poly.type
_entity_poly.pdbx_seq_one_letter_code
_entity_poly.pdbx_strand_id
1 'polypeptide(L)'
;MIKSLQLHMLCKVILAGRIPPATAIPSWAEPVIRLFDLAVAPWGRDFDILYAPVSTSPDYVISRQSPRWTALGAYWHFVLFTWNTHFRGKAARLQVKFDKMTTPLLENADIAYSYRGSTLAGTSRPLGLIAILAEQGILRPLELFRACETPLTAETLSQYLSRFVTGRISSVRSCFNFLDKAGRLLGSLTIPPIGPSQTVRYYAASHTWVFDTYEVAELSVARIRNTLVTAPTHDLPLFRLGVERGPPQSMWIRDIKMGKHVLPVYSDLLYRLQHNALFFGYRLQHIQEAQRLCHHDCGVLETAPHLFWYCDFAARVWNDWIPTFQRLFTSSLEWESLLWFKITPTPSAKTSMATASL
;
A
#
# COMPACT_ATOMS: atom_id res chain seq x y z
N MET A 1 5.68 10.21 0.58
CA MET A 1 6.83 9.97 -0.33
C MET A 1 7.88 9.06 0.32
N ILE A 2 8.26 9.28 1.58
CA ILE A 2 9.28 8.47 2.28
C ILE A 2 8.83 7.00 2.52
N LYS A 3 7.59 6.79 2.99
CA LYS A 3 7.07 5.43 3.28
C LYS A 3 7.13 4.48 2.08
N SER A 4 6.82 4.97 0.88
CA SER A 4 6.85 4.16 -0.35
C SER A 4 8.28 3.78 -0.77
N LEU A 5 9.27 4.64 -0.51
CA LEU A 5 10.67 4.33 -0.77
C LEU A 5 11.21 3.28 0.22
N GLN A 6 10.84 3.43 1.49
CA GLN A 6 11.21 2.49 2.56
C GLN A 6 10.61 1.09 2.33
N LEU A 7 9.34 1.00 1.97
CA LEU A 7 8.73 -0.28 1.60
C LEU A 7 9.33 -0.86 0.31
N HIS A 8 9.68 -0.02 -0.66
CA HIS A 8 10.40 -0.50 -1.85
C HIS A 8 11.74 -1.14 -1.49
N MET A 9 12.46 -0.60 -0.50
CA MET A 9 13.67 -1.22 0.02
C MET A 9 13.40 -2.60 0.64
N LEU A 10 12.32 -2.75 1.42
CA LEU A 10 11.88 -4.07 1.91
C LEU A 10 11.61 -5.04 0.75
N CYS A 11 10.92 -4.60 -0.30
CA CYS A 11 10.72 -5.42 -1.50
C CYS A 11 12.04 -5.86 -2.13
N LYS A 12 13.06 -4.98 -2.19
CA LYS A 12 14.40 -5.37 -2.68
C LYS A 12 15.06 -6.42 -1.78
N VAL A 13 14.93 -6.31 -0.46
CA VAL A 13 15.44 -7.34 0.48
C VAL A 13 14.73 -8.67 0.26
N ILE A 14 13.40 -8.66 0.08
CA ILE A 14 12.62 -9.88 -0.24
C ILE A 14 13.12 -10.53 -1.53
N LEU A 15 13.31 -9.74 -2.58
CA LEU A 15 13.81 -10.25 -3.86
C LEU A 15 15.23 -10.81 -3.74
N ALA A 16 16.08 -10.23 -2.90
CA ALA A 16 17.40 -10.77 -2.63
C ALA A 16 17.33 -12.18 -1.98
N GLY A 17 16.32 -12.43 -1.14
CA GLY A 17 16.08 -13.75 -0.53
C GLY A 17 15.48 -14.79 -1.49
N ARG A 18 14.96 -14.37 -2.66
CA ARG A 18 14.42 -15.27 -3.69
C ARG A 18 15.47 -15.79 -4.67
N ILE A 19 16.70 -15.27 -4.64
CA ILE A 19 17.74 -15.65 -5.58
C ILE A 19 18.15 -17.11 -5.30
N PRO A 20 18.06 -18.03 -6.29
CA PRO A 20 18.37 -19.46 -6.12
C PRO A 20 19.81 -19.72 -5.62
N PRO A 21 20.10 -20.93 -5.11
CA PRO A 21 21.24 -21.21 -4.22
C PRO A 21 22.65 -21.21 -4.87
N ALA A 22 22.86 -20.52 -5.99
CA ALA A 22 24.19 -20.34 -6.58
C ALA A 22 24.95 -19.12 -6.02
N THR A 23 24.24 -18.14 -5.46
CA THR A 23 24.82 -16.96 -4.81
C THR A 23 24.31 -16.88 -3.39
N ALA A 24 25.21 -16.82 -2.41
CA ALA A 24 24.86 -16.42 -1.06
C ALA A 24 24.06 -15.09 -1.10
N ILE A 25 23.21 -14.86 -0.09
CA ILE A 25 22.49 -13.59 0.05
C ILE A 25 23.48 -12.43 -0.18
N PRO A 26 23.12 -11.42 -0.98
CA PRO A 26 23.96 -10.25 -1.16
C PRO A 26 24.40 -9.65 0.18
N SER A 27 25.68 -9.28 0.29
CA SER A 27 26.27 -8.77 1.54
C SER A 27 25.54 -7.56 2.15
N TRP A 28 24.79 -6.80 1.33
CA TRP A 28 23.98 -5.68 1.79
C TRP A 28 22.65 -6.11 2.44
N ALA A 29 22.11 -7.27 2.07
CA ALA A 29 20.84 -7.79 2.60
C ALA A 29 21.05 -8.65 3.85
N GLU A 30 22.20 -9.32 3.95
CA GLU A 30 22.54 -10.21 5.06
C GLU A 30 22.42 -9.57 6.46
N PRO A 31 22.94 -8.35 6.73
CA PRO A 31 22.79 -7.71 8.05
C PRO A 31 21.33 -7.45 8.40
N VAL A 32 20.50 -7.12 7.41
CA VAL A 32 19.07 -6.87 7.60
C VAL A 32 18.35 -8.15 7.99
N ILE A 33 18.67 -9.27 7.33
CA ILE A 33 18.07 -10.57 7.63
C ILE A 33 18.48 -11.03 9.03
N ARG A 34 19.72 -10.80 9.47
CA ARG A 34 20.14 -11.06 10.86
C ARG A 34 19.38 -10.21 11.88
N LEU A 35 19.10 -8.94 11.57
CA LEU A 35 18.25 -8.11 12.42
C LEU A 35 16.82 -8.67 12.49
N PHE A 36 16.30 -9.19 11.37
CA PHE A 36 15.00 -9.85 11.34
C PHE A 36 14.98 -11.09 12.22
N ASP A 37 15.98 -11.97 12.09
CA ASP A 37 16.18 -13.15 12.93
C ASP A 37 16.17 -12.81 14.42
N LEU A 38 16.97 -11.83 14.83
CA LEU A 38 17.04 -11.39 16.22
C LEU A 38 15.68 -10.90 16.76
N ALA A 39 14.86 -10.28 15.91
CA ALA A 39 13.56 -9.74 16.31
C ALA A 39 12.45 -10.81 16.38
N VAL A 40 12.52 -11.86 15.57
CA VAL A 40 11.51 -12.93 15.55
C VAL A 40 11.88 -14.16 16.39
N ALA A 41 13.15 -14.32 16.74
CA ALA A 41 13.61 -15.41 17.58
C ALA A 41 12.91 -15.41 18.96
N PRO A 42 12.65 -16.59 19.55
CA PRO A 42 12.88 -17.94 18.99
C PRO A 42 11.73 -18.45 18.09
N TRP A 43 10.73 -17.62 17.81
CA TRP A 43 9.44 -18.04 17.24
C TRP A 43 9.37 -18.01 15.71
N GLY A 44 10.44 -17.58 15.05
CA GLY A 44 10.57 -17.49 13.61
C GLY A 44 12.03 -17.36 13.19
N ARG A 45 12.26 -17.32 11.87
CA ARG A 45 13.56 -17.11 11.25
C ARG A 45 13.43 -16.41 9.90
N ASP A 46 14.55 -15.89 9.40
CA ASP A 46 14.71 -15.28 8.11
C ASP A 46 13.63 -14.21 7.83
N PHE A 47 12.79 -14.45 6.81
CA PHE A 47 11.71 -13.56 6.39
C PHE A 47 10.37 -13.84 7.09
N ASP A 48 10.32 -14.73 8.09
CA ASP A 48 9.09 -14.97 8.87
C ASP A 48 8.57 -13.65 9.49
N ILE A 49 9.44 -12.64 9.66
CA ILE A 49 9.08 -11.29 10.09
C ILE A 49 8.05 -10.59 9.19
N LEU A 50 7.90 -11.01 7.93
CA LEU A 50 6.85 -10.50 7.03
C LEU A 50 5.43 -10.83 7.53
N TYR A 51 5.29 -11.80 8.43
CA TYR A 51 4.05 -12.16 9.10
C TYR A 51 3.97 -11.63 10.54
N ALA A 52 5.02 -10.98 11.05
CA ALA A 52 5.09 -10.55 12.42
C ALA A 52 4.07 -9.42 12.73
N PRO A 53 3.51 -9.38 13.94
CA PRO A 53 2.49 -8.41 14.35
C PRO A 53 3.12 -7.07 14.76
N VAL A 54 3.91 -6.45 13.87
CA VAL A 54 4.50 -5.12 14.11
C VAL A 54 3.41 -4.07 13.97
N SER A 55 2.72 -3.75 15.06
CA SER A 55 1.55 -2.87 15.09
C SER A 55 1.77 -1.55 15.83
N THR A 56 2.93 -1.39 16.47
CA THR A 56 3.33 -0.16 17.16
C THR A 56 4.22 0.68 16.24
N SER A 57 3.90 1.96 16.05
CA SER A 57 4.81 2.87 15.35
C SER A 57 6.02 3.20 16.25
N PRO A 58 7.25 3.29 15.70
CA PRO A 58 8.42 3.73 16.46
C PRO A 58 8.33 5.18 16.96
N ASP A 59 7.48 6.02 16.34
CA ASP A 59 7.31 7.43 16.69
C ASP A 59 6.44 7.64 17.94
N TYR A 60 5.71 6.61 18.40
CA TYR A 60 4.93 6.71 19.63
C TYR A 60 5.84 6.48 20.86
N VAL A 61 5.93 7.52 21.70
CA VAL A 61 6.73 7.60 22.94
C VAL A 61 6.17 6.75 24.09
N ILE A 62 5.06 6.05 23.90
CA ILE A 62 4.43 5.29 24.99
C ILE A 62 5.19 3.99 25.23
N SER A 63 5.42 3.71 26.52
CA SER A 63 6.05 2.56 27.21
C SER A 63 5.68 1.12 26.78
N ARG A 64 5.09 0.94 25.59
CA ARG A 64 4.66 -0.35 25.01
C ARG A 64 5.47 -0.77 23.78
N GLN A 65 6.64 -0.18 23.55
CA GLN A 65 7.55 -0.72 22.55
C GLN A 65 8.00 -2.10 23.00
N SER A 66 7.63 -3.14 22.23
CA SER A 66 8.16 -4.47 22.48
C SER A 66 9.68 -4.39 22.32
N PRO A 67 10.48 -4.81 23.33
CA PRO A 67 11.94 -4.69 23.28
C PRO A 67 12.54 -5.30 22.01
N ARG A 68 11.90 -6.35 21.47
CA ARG A 68 12.32 -7.01 20.24
C ARG A 68 12.16 -6.14 18.98
N TRP A 69 11.16 -5.26 18.93
CA TRP A 69 10.98 -4.34 17.80
C TRP A 69 11.97 -3.18 17.87
N THR A 70 12.39 -2.80 19.07
CA THR A 70 13.47 -1.82 19.27
C THR A 70 14.79 -2.31 18.69
N ALA A 71 15.07 -3.62 18.73
CA ALA A 71 16.28 -4.22 18.16
C ALA A 71 16.39 -4.05 16.63
N LEU A 72 15.29 -3.80 15.92
CA LEU A 72 15.29 -3.51 14.48
C LEU A 72 15.86 -2.12 14.16
N GLY A 73 15.94 -1.24 15.16
CA GLY A 73 16.21 0.19 14.96
C GLY A 73 15.01 0.92 14.34
N ALA A 74 15.04 2.26 14.42
CA ALA A 74 13.91 3.10 14.02
C ALA A 74 13.50 2.89 12.55
N TYR A 75 14.47 2.71 11.65
CA TYR A 75 14.22 2.53 10.21
C TYR A 75 13.42 1.25 9.92
N TRP A 76 13.94 0.08 10.29
CA TRP A 76 13.28 -1.21 9.97
C TRP A 76 12.02 -1.44 10.79
N HIS A 77 11.97 -0.95 12.03
CA HIS A 77 10.74 -0.96 12.81
C HIS A 77 9.63 -0.18 12.08
N PHE A 78 9.91 1.02 11.57
CA PHE A 78 8.93 1.81 10.81
C PHE A 78 8.50 1.12 9.51
N VAL A 79 9.44 0.53 8.78
CA VAL A 79 9.18 -0.20 7.53
C VAL A 79 8.25 -1.38 7.79
N LEU A 80 8.53 -2.19 8.81
CA LEU A 80 7.73 -3.38 9.14
C LEU A 80 6.39 -3.02 9.78
N PHE A 81 6.33 -1.94 10.56
CA PHE A 81 5.08 -1.35 11.02
C PHE A 81 4.19 -0.99 9.81
N THR A 82 4.74 -0.27 8.84
CA THR A 82 4.00 0.14 7.63
C THR A 82 3.59 -1.07 6.80
N TRP A 83 4.49 -2.06 6.65
CA TRP A 83 4.20 -3.32 5.98
C TRP A 83 3.00 -4.00 6.62
N ASN A 84 3.02 -4.25 7.92
CA ASN A 84 1.95 -4.98 8.59
C ASN A 84 0.62 -4.21 8.64
N THR A 85 0.65 -2.90 8.95
CA THR A 85 -0.57 -2.12 9.24
C THR A 85 -1.23 -1.49 8.02
N HIS A 86 -0.48 -1.16 6.97
CA HIS A 86 -1.00 -0.36 5.84
C HIS A 86 -0.88 -1.04 4.48
N PHE A 87 -0.01 -2.04 4.35
CA PHE A 87 0.34 -2.62 3.06
C PHE A 87 -0.08 -4.08 2.94
N ARG A 88 0.40 -4.96 3.84
CA ARG A 88 0.20 -6.42 3.83
C ARG A 88 -1.27 -6.83 3.78
N GLY A 89 -2.16 -6.10 4.46
CA GLY A 89 -3.60 -6.35 4.42
C GLY A 89 -4.24 -6.20 3.02
N LYS A 90 -3.57 -5.49 2.11
CA LYS A 90 -4.00 -5.30 0.71
C LYS A 90 -3.43 -6.37 -0.22
N ALA A 91 -2.59 -7.28 0.29
CA ALA A 91 -2.07 -8.36 -0.51
C ALA A 91 -3.20 -9.34 -0.88
N ALA A 92 -3.44 -9.53 -2.17
CA ALA A 92 -4.26 -10.61 -2.67
C ALA A 92 -3.57 -11.93 -2.34
N ARG A 93 -4.20 -12.73 -1.49
CA ARG A 93 -3.65 -14.02 -1.09
C ARG A 93 -4.05 -15.07 -2.13
N LEU A 94 -3.28 -15.17 -3.20
CA LEU A 94 -3.28 -16.36 -4.05
C LEU A 94 -2.61 -17.49 -3.27
N GLN A 95 -3.29 -18.04 -2.25
CA GLN A 95 -2.68 -19.01 -1.35
C GLN A 95 -2.49 -20.35 -2.04
N VAL A 96 -1.33 -20.54 -2.66
CA VAL A 96 -0.83 -21.85 -3.02
C VAL A 96 -0.74 -22.67 -1.72
N LYS A 97 -1.21 -23.93 -1.74
CA LYS A 97 -1.16 -24.81 -0.55
C LYS A 97 0.25 -24.93 0.04
N PHE A 98 1.29 -24.81 -0.78
CA PHE A 98 2.70 -24.82 -0.36
C PHE A 98 3.10 -23.61 0.49
N ASP A 99 2.61 -22.40 0.19
CA ASP A 99 2.88 -21.20 1.01
C ASP A 99 2.28 -21.38 2.41
N LYS A 100 1.08 -21.94 2.50
CA LYS A 100 0.45 -22.25 3.79
C LYS A 100 1.27 -23.24 4.62
N MET A 101 1.85 -24.25 3.99
CA MET A 101 2.71 -25.24 4.66
C MET A 101 3.97 -24.61 5.26
N THR A 102 4.46 -23.53 4.65
CA THR A 102 5.74 -22.90 5.00
C THR A 102 5.57 -21.54 5.70
N THR A 103 4.32 -21.15 5.93
CA THR A 103 3.92 -19.98 6.72
C THR A 103 4.31 -20.17 8.19
N PRO A 104 4.93 -19.15 8.84
CA PRO A 104 5.23 -19.23 10.26
C PRO A 104 3.95 -19.39 11.08
N LEU A 105 4.03 -20.20 12.13
CA LEU A 105 2.89 -20.58 12.96
C LEU A 105 2.82 -19.74 14.24
N LEU A 106 3.96 -19.54 14.90
CA LEU A 106 4.01 -19.06 16.27
C LEU A 106 3.83 -17.52 16.35
N GLU A 107 4.61 -16.77 15.57
CA GLU A 107 4.54 -15.31 15.46
C GLU A 107 3.92 -14.85 14.14
N ASN A 108 2.65 -15.21 13.94
CA ASN A 108 1.92 -14.86 12.74
C ASN A 108 0.67 -14.05 13.05
N ALA A 109 0.64 -12.80 12.59
CA ALA A 109 -0.46 -11.86 12.76
C ALA A 109 -1.78 -12.32 12.14
N ASP A 110 -1.75 -13.31 11.24
CA ASP A 110 -2.95 -13.91 10.64
C ASP A 110 -3.56 -15.02 11.51
N ILE A 111 -2.81 -15.53 12.49
CA ILE A 111 -3.20 -16.61 13.40
C ILE A 111 -3.46 -16.01 14.77
N ALA A 112 -4.72 -15.76 15.08
CA ALA A 112 -5.12 -15.11 16.33
C ALA A 112 -5.42 -16.13 17.44
N TYR A 113 -4.80 -15.97 18.60
CA TYR A 113 -5.09 -16.75 19.82
C TYR A 113 -6.25 -16.15 20.64
N SER A 114 -6.60 -14.87 20.43
CA SER A 114 -7.62 -14.13 21.18
C SER A 114 -8.30 -12.99 20.38
N TYR A 115 -9.38 -12.44 20.93
CA TYR A 115 -10.15 -11.31 20.39
C TYR A 115 -9.33 -10.03 20.13
N ARG A 116 -8.13 -9.89 20.72
CA ARG A 116 -7.27 -8.70 20.58
C ARG A 116 -6.15 -8.84 19.54
N GLY A 117 -6.18 -9.87 18.70
CA GLY A 117 -5.21 -10.03 17.60
C GLY A 117 -3.79 -10.40 18.05
N SER A 118 -3.63 -10.98 19.25
CA SER A 118 -2.36 -11.55 19.71
C SER A 118 -2.04 -12.85 18.94
N THR A 119 -0.79 -12.99 18.51
CA THR A 119 -0.24 -14.22 17.90
C THR A 119 -0.16 -15.36 18.93
N LEU A 120 0.18 -16.58 18.50
CA LEU A 120 0.32 -17.71 19.43
C LEU A 120 1.42 -17.44 20.48
N ALA A 121 2.52 -16.82 20.06
CA ALA A 121 3.65 -16.46 20.93
C ALA A 121 3.42 -15.20 21.78
N GLY A 122 2.70 -14.19 21.28
CA GLY A 122 2.47 -12.91 21.97
C GLY A 122 1.41 -12.90 23.06
N THR A 123 0.98 -14.06 23.56
CA THR A 123 -0.06 -14.16 24.60
C THR A 123 0.53 -14.06 26.00
N SER A 124 -0.17 -13.40 26.92
CA SER A 124 0.32 -13.13 28.29
C SER A 124 0.55 -14.38 29.16
N ARG A 125 0.32 -15.58 28.63
CA ARG A 125 0.82 -16.88 29.13
C ARG A 125 0.88 -17.84 27.92
N PRO A 126 2.01 -18.01 27.22
CA PRO A 126 2.10 -19.06 26.20
C PRO A 126 1.74 -20.40 26.83
N LEU A 127 1.12 -21.32 26.08
CA LEU A 127 0.62 -22.63 26.56
C LEU A 127 1.71 -23.55 27.17
N GLY A 128 2.95 -23.09 27.37
CA GLY A 128 4.14 -23.89 27.63
C GLY A 128 4.59 -24.65 26.37
N LEU A 129 3.63 -25.26 25.68
CA LEU A 129 3.77 -25.98 24.43
C LEU A 129 4.43 -25.15 23.32
N ILE A 130 4.13 -23.84 23.24
CA ILE A 130 4.73 -22.94 22.24
C ILE A 130 6.25 -22.83 22.40
N ALA A 131 6.75 -22.79 23.64
CA ALA A 131 8.19 -22.74 23.89
C ALA A 131 8.88 -24.04 23.46
N ILE A 132 8.27 -25.18 23.81
CA ILE A 132 8.78 -26.50 23.42
C ILE A 132 8.81 -26.64 21.89
N LEU A 133 7.74 -26.23 21.20
CA LEU A 133 7.71 -26.25 19.73
C LEU A 133 8.84 -25.41 19.14
N ALA A 134 9.07 -24.20 19.67
CA ALA A 134 10.16 -23.34 19.22
C ALA A 134 11.54 -23.98 19.47
N GLU A 135 11.76 -24.57 20.66
CA GLU A 135 12.99 -25.29 21.02
C GLU A 135 13.25 -26.49 20.10
N GLN A 136 12.20 -27.20 19.68
CA GLN A 136 12.29 -28.31 18.72
C GLN A 136 12.34 -27.85 17.25
N GLY A 137 12.39 -26.55 16.99
CA GLY A 137 12.44 -25.99 15.64
C GLY A 137 11.15 -26.15 14.83
N ILE A 138 10.02 -26.43 15.50
CA ILE A 138 8.70 -26.52 14.88
C ILE A 138 8.10 -25.13 14.77
N LEU A 139 8.39 -24.47 13.65
CA LEU A 139 8.00 -23.08 13.41
C LEU A 139 6.85 -22.96 12.40
N ARG A 140 6.58 -24.00 11.60
CA ARG A 140 5.61 -24.01 10.48
C ARG A 140 4.80 -25.30 10.48
N PRO A 141 3.67 -25.34 9.75
CA PRO A 141 2.93 -26.57 9.52
C PRO A 141 3.80 -27.69 8.94
N LEU A 142 4.72 -27.39 8.02
CA LEU A 142 5.59 -28.39 7.41
C LEU A 142 6.44 -29.16 8.42
N GLU A 143 7.03 -28.49 9.40
CA GLU A 143 7.80 -29.17 10.44
C GLU A 143 6.88 -29.97 11.37
N LEU A 144 5.69 -29.44 11.67
CA LEU A 144 4.69 -30.13 12.50
C LEU A 144 4.17 -31.43 11.87
N PHE A 145 3.87 -31.42 10.56
CA PHE A 145 3.46 -32.60 9.79
C PHE A 145 4.59 -33.63 9.60
N ARG A 146 5.86 -33.21 9.67
CA ARG A 146 7.00 -34.14 9.67
C ARG A 146 7.24 -34.77 11.03
N ALA A 147 6.90 -34.04 12.10
CA ALA A 147 7.10 -34.48 13.48
C ALA A 147 6.00 -35.43 13.97
N CYS A 148 4.75 -35.24 13.52
CA CYS A 148 3.59 -36.03 13.93
C CYS A 148 3.10 -36.94 12.80
N GLU A 149 2.47 -38.07 13.14
CA GLU A 149 1.79 -38.89 12.15
C GLU A 149 0.63 -38.13 11.48
N THR A 150 0.38 -38.40 10.20
CA THR A 150 -0.78 -37.86 9.48
C THR A 150 -1.97 -38.82 9.61
N PRO A 151 -3.18 -38.34 9.96
CA PRO A 151 -3.55 -36.93 10.16
C PRO A 151 -3.04 -36.37 11.50
N LEU A 152 -2.69 -35.08 11.51
CA LEU A 152 -2.30 -34.38 12.72
C LEU A 152 -3.50 -34.27 13.66
N THR A 153 -3.41 -34.91 14.83
CA THR A 153 -4.43 -34.92 15.89
C THR A 153 -3.85 -34.43 17.21
N ALA A 154 -4.73 -34.14 18.18
CA ALA A 154 -4.28 -33.74 19.52
C ALA A 154 -3.51 -34.87 20.22
N GLU A 155 -3.87 -36.12 19.94
CA GLU A 155 -3.26 -37.33 20.48
C GLU A 155 -1.85 -37.54 19.91
N THR A 156 -1.70 -37.45 18.59
CA THR A 156 -0.38 -37.60 17.93
C THR A 156 0.58 -36.48 18.32
N LEU A 157 0.09 -35.24 18.45
CA LEU A 157 0.88 -34.13 18.97
C LEU A 157 1.25 -34.32 20.45
N SER A 158 0.32 -34.81 21.27
CA SER A 158 0.57 -35.12 22.69
C SER A 158 1.65 -36.19 22.85
N GLN A 159 1.58 -37.26 22.05
CA GLN A 159 2.58 -38.33 22.03
C GLN A 159 3.95 -37.87 21.53
N TYR A 160 3.99 -36.93 20.59
CA TYR A 160 5.25 -36.34 20.15
C TYR A 160 5.88 -35.48 21.26
N LEU A 161 5.09 -34.60 21.87
CA LEU A 161 5.56 -33.67 22.90
C LEU A 161 5.94 -34.37 24.21
N SER A 162 5.32 -35.51 24.53
CA SER A 162 5.64 -36.28 25.74
C SER A 162 7.08 -36.80 25.76
N ARG A 163 7.75 -36.85 24.61
CA ARG A 163 9.19 -37.19 24.48
C ARG A 163 10.10 -36.11 25.06
N PHE A 164 9.62 -34.87 25.15
CA PHE A 164 10.40 -33.71 25.60
C PHE A 164 9.93 -33.18 26.95
N VAL A 165 8.62 -33.19 27.20
CA VAL A 165 8.03 -32.66 28.44
C VAL A 165 6.87 -33.53 28.88
N THR A 166 6.84 -33.89 30.15
CA THR A 166 5.75 -34.63 30.79
C THR A 166 4.76 -33.69 31.50
N GLY A 167 3.49 -34.08 31.58
CA GLY A 167 2.49 -33.42 32.41
C GLY A 167 1.47 -32.57 31.64
N ARG A 168 0.94 -31.52 32.27
CA ARG A 168 -0.22 -30.76 31.75
C ARG A 168 0.05 -30.09 30.39
N ILE A 169 1.31 -29.73 30.12
CA ILE A 169 1.73 -29.03 28.90
C ILE A 169 1.58 -29.92 27.66
N SER A 170 2.03 -31.17 27.73
CA SER A 170 1.92 -32.15 26.65
C SER A 170 0.61 -32.95 26.67
N SER A 171 -0.35 -32.59 27.52
CA SER A 171 -1.65 -33.27 27.57
C SER A 171 -2.44 -33.10 26.26
N VAL A 172 -3.25 -34.10 25.93
CA VAL A 172 -4.17 -34.08 24.77
C VAL A 172 -5.04 -32.81 24.79
N ARG A 173 -5.53 -32.38 25.97
CA ARG A 173 -6.32 -31.16 26.10
C ARG A 173 -5.55 -29.89 25.71
N SER A 174 -4.28 -29.79 26.11
CA SER A 174 -3.43 -28.65 25.74
C SER A 174 -3.12 -28.65 24.24
N CYS A 175 -2.88 -29.82 23.65
CA CYS A 175 -2.67 -30.00 22.22
C CYS A 175 -3.93 -29.65 21.41
N PHE A 176 -5.10 -30.07 21.88
CA PHE A 176 -6.39 -29.72 21.28
C PHE A 176 -6.59 -28.20 21.23
N ASN A 177 -6.38 -27.51 22.36
CA ASN A 177 -6.50 -26.05 22.43
C ASN A 177 -5.52 -25.32 21.49
N PHE A 178 -4.33 -25.90 21.27
CA PHE A 178 -3.37 -25.37 20.31
C PHE A 178 -3.85 -25.57 18.87
N LEU A 179 -4.27 -26.79 18.52
CA LEU A 179 -4.74 -27.14 17.18
C LEU A 179 -6.01 -26.39 16.78
N ASP A 180 -6.95 -26.19 17.70
CA ASP A 180 -8.16 -25.38 17.49
C ASP A 180 -7.81 -23.97 16.98
N LYS A 181 -6.81 -23.34 17.60
CA LYS A 181 -6.38 -21.97 17.26
C LYS A 181 -5.53 -21.91 16.01
N ALA A 182 -4.66 -22.88 15.82
CA ALA A 182 -3.92 -23.06 14.57
C ALA A 182 -4.83 -23.53 13.42
N GLY A 183 -6.07 -23.96 13.72
CA GLY A 183 -7.01 -24.61 12.82
C GLY A 183 -7.38 -23.79 11.59
N ARG A 184 -7.35 -22.45 11.66
CA ARG A 184 -7.54 -21.60 10.46
C ARG A 184 -6.48 -21.86 9.38
N LEU A 185 -5.25 -22.13 9.78
CA LEU A 185 -4.16 -22.47 8.86
C LEU A 185 -4.16 -23.98 8.56
N LEU A 186 -4.17 -24.80 9.61
CA LEU A 186 -4.01 -26.25 9.51
C LEU A 186 -5.23 -26.99 8.93
N GLY A 187 -6.45 -26.49 9.18
CA GLY A 187 -7.68 -27.12 8.67
C GLY A 187 -7.78 -27.10 7.14
N SER A 188 -7.07 -26.19 6.48
CA SER A 188 -6.97 -26.17 5.01
C SER A 188 -5.87 -27.08 4.44
N LEU A 189 -5.13 -27.77 5.31
CA LEU A 189 -3.97 -28.62 5.03
C LEU A 189 -4.20 -30.05 5.50
N THR A 190 -5.38 -30.62 5.22
CA THR A 190 -5.73 -32.00 5.62
C THR A 190 -4.80 -33.07 5.04
N ILE A 191 -4.18 -32.80 3.89
CA ILE A 191 -3.17 -33.65 3.24
C ILE A 191 -2.02 -32.72 2.80
N PRO A 192 -0.75 -33.07 3.09
CA PRO A 192 0.39 -32.28 2.61
C PRO A 192 0.38 -32.23 1.07
N PRO A 193 0.58 -31.05 0.46
CA PRO A 193 0.54 -30.93 -1.00
C PRO A 193 1.65 -31.76 -1.64
N ILE A 194 1.30 -32.54 -2.66
CA ILE A 194 2.23 -33.37 -3.44
C ILE A 194 2.80 -32.50 -4.56
N GLY A 195 4.11 -32.37 -4.61
CA GLY A 195 4.80 -31.60 -5.65
C GLY A 195 6.19 -31.13 -5.22
N PRO A 196 6.95 -30.51 -6.14
CA PRO A 196 8.30 -30.04 -5.84
C PRO A 196 8.26 -28.89 -4.83
N SER A 197 8.87 -29.11 -3.66
CA SER A 197 9.17 -28.03 -2.70
C SER A 197 10.49 -27.39 -3.11
N GLN A 198 10.46 -26.13 -3.52
CA GLN A 198 11.61 -25.47 -4.16
C GLN A 198 12.59 -24.81 -3.18
N THR A 199 12.22 -24.62 -1.91
CA THR A 199 12.99 -23.77 -0.98
C THR A 199 13.22 -24.47 0.37
N VAL A 200 14.45 -24.38 0.89
CA VAL A 200 14.85 -24.89 2.21
C VAL A 200 15.07 -23.75 3.23
N ARG A 201 15.18 -22.50 2.75
CA ARG A 201 15.39 -21.29 3.55
C ARG A 201 14.63 -20.11 2.95
N TYR A 202 14.39 -19.06 3.73
CA TYR A 202 13.71 -17.85 3.26
C TYR A 202 12.29 -18.08 2.74
N TYR A 203 11.55 -19.04 3.31
CA TYR A 203 10.20 -19.43 2.88
C TYR A 203 9.28 -18.24 2.59
N ALA A 204 9.14 -17.34 3.57
CA ALA A 204 8.27 -16.18 3.45
C ALA A 204 8.70 -15.19 2.35
N ALA A 205 9.97 -15.17 1.95
CA ALA A 205 10.38 -14.39 0.78
C ALA A 205 9.81 -14.98 -0.51
N SER A 206 9.77 -16.30 -0.62
CA SER A 206 9.27 -17.04 -1.80
C SER A 206 7.74 -17.15 -1.86
N HIS A 207 7.03 -16.76 -0.81
CA HIS A 207 5.56 -16.72 -0.86
C HIS A 207 5.05 -15.74 -1.91
N THR A 208 3.83 -16.02 -2.38
CA THR A 208 3.15 -15.20 -3.38
C THR A 208 2.59 -13.94 -2.72
N TRP A 209 3.28 -12.82 -2.93
CA TRP A 209 2.88 -11.49 -2.45
C TRP A 209 2.39 -10.64 -3.63
N VAL A 210 1.09 -10.64 -3.87
CA VAL A 210 0.45 -9.88 -4.96
C VAL A 210 -0.32 -8.70 -4.39
N PHE A 211 -0.12 -7.50 -4.93
CA PHE A 211 -0.82 -6.28 -4.56
C PHE A 211 -1.50 -5.71 -5.79
N ASP A 212 -2.82 -5.56 -5.73
CA ASP A 212 -3.67 -5.31 -6.89
C ASP A 212 -3.49 -6.42 -7.95
N THR A 213 -2.74 -6.15 -9.03
CA THR A 213 -2.39 -7.12 -10.08
C THR A 213 -0.88 -7.34 -10.22
N TYR A 214 -0.08 -6.80 -9.29
CA TYR A 214 1.38 -6.79 -9.38
C TYR A 214 2.02 -7.65 -8.31
N GLU A 215 3.00 -8.47 -8.68
CA GLU A 215 3.81 -9.20 -7.69
C GLU A 215 4.87 -8.27 -7.04
N VAL A 216 5.44 -8.67 -5.90
CA VAL A 216 6.52 -7.93 -5.22
C VAL A 216 7.68 -7.57 -6.15
N ALA A 217 8.01 -8.41 -7.12
CA ALA A 217 9.06 -8.15 -8.11
C ALA A 217 8.77 -6.93 -8.99
N GLU A 218 7.49 -6.63 -9.20
CA GLU A 218 7.01 -5.60 -10.11
C GLU A 218 6.65 -4.29 -9.39
N LEU A 219 6.71 -4.27 -8.06
CA LEU A 219 6.36 -3.09 -7.27
C LEU A 219 7.41 -2.00 -7.40
N SER A 220 7.07 -0.92 -8.10
CA SER A 220 7.83 0.33 -8.09
C SER A 220 7.41 1.23 -6.92
N VAL A 221 8.22 2.24 -6.59
CA VAL A 221 7.86 3.27 -5.59
C VAL A 221 6.53 3.95 -5.92
N ALA A 222 6.23 4.15 -7.21
CA ALA A 222 4.96 4.72 -7.66
C ALA A 222 3.78 3.76 -7.40
N ARG A 223 3.93 2.46 -7.69
CA ARG A 223 2.91 1.44 -7.42
C ARG A 223 2.64 1.30 -5.93
N ILE A 224 3.70 1.19 -5.12
CA ILE A 224 3.58 1.11 -3.66
C ILE A 224 2.86 2.34 -3.10
N ARG A 225 3.19 3.54 -3.60
CA ARG A 225 2.52 4.78 -3.19
C ARG A 225 1.03 4.73 -3.51
N ASN A 226 0.65 4.28 -4.71
CA ASN A 226 -0.75 4.19 -5.10
C ASN A 226 -1.51 3.19 -4.21
N THR A 227 -0.92 2.02 -3.96
CA THR A 227 -1.50 1.03 -3.05
C THR A 227 -1.60 1.56 -1.61
N LEU A 228 -0.65 2.39 -1.15
CA LEU A 228 -0.70 3.01 0.19
C LEU A 228 -1.76 4.10 0.31
N VAL A 229 -2.00 4.89 -0.74
CA VAL A 229 -2.96 6.00 -0.73
C VAL A 229 -4.38 5.43 -0.77
N THR A 230 -5.05 5.47 0.39
CA THR A 230 -6.47 5.11 0.54
C THR A 230 -7.37 6.33 0.68
N ALA A 231 -6.89 7.52 0.34
CA ALA A 231 -7.71 8.72 0.44
C ALA A 231 -8.86 8.63 -0.58
N PRO A 232 -10.13 8.71 -0.15
CA PRO A 232 -11.22 8.88 -1.09
C PRO A 232 -10.96 10.19 -1.86
N THR A 233 -10.85 10.11 -3.18
CA THR A 233 -10.87 11.29 -4.02
C THR A 233 -12.28 11.86 -3.92
N HIS A 234 -12.44 12.95 -3.17
CA HIS A 234 -13.70 13.67 -3.13
C HIS A 234 -13.96 14.28 -4.50
N ASP A 235 -15.21 14.19 -4.97
CA ASP A 235 -15.62 14.86 -6.20
C ASP A 235 -15.42 16.38 -6.04
N LEU A 236 -14.80 16.98 -7.04
CA LEU A 236 -14.68 18.44 -7.09
C LEU A 236 -16.08 19.05 -7.28
N PRO A 237 -16.43 20.16 -6.60
CA PRO A 237 -17.73 20.81 -6.75
C PRO A 237 -17.80 21.63 -8.06
N LEU A 238 -17.72 20.92 -9.19
CA LEU A 238 -17.55 21.49 -10.55
C LEU A 238 -18.79 22.19 -11.08
N PHE A 239 -19.98 21.90 -10.54
CA PHE A 239 -21.22 22.59 -10.93
C PHE A 239 -21.11 24.12 -10.78
N ARG A 240 -20.34 24.60 -9.78
CA ARG A 240 -20.11 26.03 -9.54
C ARG A 240 -19.17 26.67 -10.56
N LEU A 241 -18.43 25.85 -11.29
CA LEU A 241 -17.60 26.27 -12.42
C LEU A 241 -18.37 26.13 -13.75
N GLY A 242 -19.67 25.85 -13.72
CA GLY A 242 -20.48 25.68 -14.93
C GLY A 242 -20.13 24.44 -15.74
N VAL A 243 -19.54 23.41 -15.10
CA VAL A 243 -19.13 22.17 -15.75
C VAL A 243 -19.88 20.99 -15.15
N GLU A 244 -20.48 20.16 -16.00
CA GLU A 244 -21.31 19.02 -15.56
C GLU A 244 -20.49 17.80 -15.10
N ARG A 245 -19.31 17.58 -15.68
CA ARG A 245 -18.47 16.40 -15.39
C ARG A 245 -17.01 16.77 -15.24
N GLY A 246 -16.32 16.09 -14.33
CA GLY A 246 -14.87 16.18 -14.22
C GLY A 246 -14.15 15.64 -15.45
N PRO A 247 -12.91 16.08 -15.69
CA PRO A 247 -12.14 15.61 -16.83
C PRO A 247 -11.74 14.13 -16.61
N PRO A 248 -11.55 13.35 -17.68
CA PRO A 248 -11.06 11.99 -17.57
C PRO A 248 -9.64 11.97 -16.98
N GLN A 249 -9.27 10.86 -16.32
CA GLN A 249 -7.96 10.72 -15.67
C GLN A 249 -6.77 11.00 -16.60
N SER A 250 -6.88 10.64 -17.88
CA SER A 250 -5.87 10.92 -18.90
C SER A 250 -5.60 12.41 -19.09
N MET A 251 -6.65 13.24 -19.00
CA MET A 251 -6.55 14.70 -19.09
C MET A 251 -5.93 15.29 -17.83
N TRP A 252 -6.29 14.78 -16.65
CA TRP A 252 -5.61 15.14 -15.40
C TRP A 252 -4.10 14.87 -15.43
N ILE A 253 -3.71 13.69 -15.91
CA ILE A 253 -2.29 13.33 -16.06
C ILE A 253 -1.59 14.28 -17.04
N ARG A 254 -2.29 14.68 -18.10
CA ARG A 254 -1.76 15.63 -19.08
C ARG A 254 -1.57 17.01 -18.47
N ASP A 255 -2.56 17.53 -17.75
CA ASP A 255 -2.50 18.84 -17.09
C ASP A 255 -1.33 18.91 -16.10
N ILE A 256 -1.18 17.89 -15.25
CA ILE A 256 -0.04 17.80 -14.31
C ILE A 256 1.30 17.81 -15.07
N LYS A 257 1.39 17.08 -16.19
CA LYS A 257 2.60 17.09 -17.03
C LYS A 257 2.84 18.44 -17.68
N MET A 258 1.81 19.17 -18.08
CA MET A 258 1.94 20.51 -18.66
C MET A 258 2.30 21.56 -17.59
N GLY A 259 1.90 21.33 -16.34
CA GLY A 259 2.26 22.15 -15.17
C GLY A 259 3.75 22.45 -15.05
N LYS A 260 4.63 21.53 -15.49
CA LYS A 260 6.10 21.73 -15.46
C LYS A 260 6.61 22.75 -16.49
N HIS A 261 5.78 23.14 -17.46
CA HIS A 261 6.13 24.03 -18.56
C HIS A 261 5.48 25.41 -18.44
N VAL A 262 4.66 25.64 -17.42
CA VAL A 262 4.02 26.93 -17.14
C VAL A 262 4.65 27.57 -15.91
N LEU A 263 4.57 28.90 -15.80
CA LEU A 263 5.06 29.60 -14.61
C LEU A 263 4.28 29.14 -13.36
N PRO A 264 4.93 29.04 -12.19
CA PRO A 264 4.29 28.59 -10.96
C PRO A 264 3.01 29.36 -10.61
N VAL A 265 2.97 30.66 -10.87
CA VAL A 265 1.79 31.51 -10.63
C VAL A 265 0.57 31.08 -11.45
N TYR A 266 0.78 30.64 -12.70
CA TYR A 266 -0.31 30.16 -13.55
C TYR A 266 -0.75 28.76 -13.14
N SER A 267 0.20 27.90 -12.73
CA SER A 267 -0.15 26.60 -12.16
C SER A 267 -0.96 26.73 -10.86
N ASP A 268 -0.62 27.70 -10.00
CA ASP A 268 -1.37 27.99 -8.77
C ASP A 268 -2.76 28.55 -9.08
N LEU A 269 -2.86 29.51 -10.02
CA LEU A 269 -4.14 30.05 -10.46
C LEU A 269 -5.06 28.95 -11.00
N LEU A 270 -4.56 28.12 -11.91
CA LEU A 270 -5.31 27.00 -12.48
C LEU A 270 -5.72 25.99 -11.41
N TYR A 271 -4.81 25.63 -10.51
CA TYR A 271 -5.11 24.74 -9.39
C TYR A 271 -6.25 25.28 -8.51
N ARG A 272 -6.16 26.55 -8.11
CA ARG A 272 -7.20 27.20 -7.31
C ARG A 272 -8.51 27.31 -8.07
N LEU A 273 -8.47 27.57 -9.38
CA LEU A 273 -9.64 27.64 -10.22
C LEU A 273 -10.35 26.26 -10.30
N GLN A 274 -9.62 25.20 -10.63
CA GLN A 274 -10.10 23.82 -10.73
C GLN A 274 -10.68 23.30 -9.41
N HIS A 275 -10.11 23.71 -8.28
CA HIS A 275 -10.58 23.33 -6.94
C HIS A 275 -11.67 24.25 -6.40
N ASN A 276 -12.10 25.23 -7.21
CA ASN A 276 -13.04 26.25 -6.79
C ASN A 276 -12.58 26.87 -5.45
N ALA A 277 -11.38 27.41 -5.43
CA ALA A 277 -10.75 28.04 -4.26
C ALA A 277 -10.59 29.56 -4.44
N LEU A 278 -10.87 30.07 -5.64
CA LEU A 278 -10.91 31.51 -5.91
C LEU A 278 -12.19 32.13 -5.34
N PHE A 279 -12.05 33.37 -4.86
CA PHE A 279 -13.11 34.08 -4.18
C PHE A 279 -13.85 34.99 -5.17
N PHE A 280 -14.93 34.47 -5.74
CA PHE A 280 -15.81 35.19 -6.66
C PHE A 280 -17.11 35.61 -5.98
N GLY A 281 -17.76 36.66 -6.49
CA GLY A 281 -18.97 37.26 -5.94
C GLY A 281 -20.14 36.29 -5.70
N TYR A 282 -20.25 35.18 -6.46
CA TYR A 282 -21.27 34.16 -6.17
C TYR A 282 -21.12 33.53 -4.76
N ARG A 283 -19.92 33.51 -4.18
CA ARG A 283 -19.72 32.99 -2.81
C ARG A 283 -20.30 33.92 -1.74
N LEU A 284 -20.43 35.19 -2.07
CA LEU A 284 -20.88 36.24 -1.17
C LEU A 284 -22.40 36.44 -1.19
N GLN A 285 -23.15 35.62 -1.95
CA GLN A 285 -24.61 35.76 -2.07
C GLN A 285 -25.38 35.68 -0.75
N HIS A 286 -24.77 35.15 0.30
CA HIS A 286 -25.35 35.06 1.65
C HIS A 286 -25.18 36.35 2.48
N ILE A 287 -24.38 37.31 2.01
CA ILE A 287 -24.11 38.59 2.68
C ILE A 287 -24.86 39.69 1.91
N GLN A 288 -25.79 40.39 2.57
CA GLN A 288 -26.68 41.36 1.91
C GLN A 288 -25.95 42.56 1.31
N GLU A 289 -24.87 43.03 1.96
CA GLU A 289 -24.13 44.24 1.57
C GLU A 289 -22.93 43.95 0.66
N ALA A 290 -22.66 42.68 0.33
CA ALA A 290 -21.47 42.32 -0.42
C ALA A 290 -21.62 42.59 -1.92
N GLN A 291 -20.54 43.09 -2.53
CA GLN A 291 -20.43 43.19 -3.98
C GLN A 291 -20.34 41.78 -4.58
N ARG A 292 -21.40 41.37 -5.26
CA ARG A 292 -21.56 40.03 -5.85
C ARG A 292 -21.59 40.00 -7.38
N LEU A 293 -21.74 41.18 -7.99
CA LEU A 293 -21.82 41.34 -9.44
C LEU A 293 -20.43 41.54 -10.02
N CYS A 294 -20.31 41.24 -11.32
CA CYS A 294 -19.07 41.42 -12.08
C CYS A 294 -18.49 42.82 -11.89
N HIS A 295 -17.20 42.90 -11.57
CA HIS A 295 -16.48 44.16 -11.39
C HIS A 295 -16.30 44.99 -12.68
N HIS A 296 -16.67 44.43 -13.84
CA HIS A 296 -16.68 45.13 -15.13
C HIS A 296 -18.06 45.69 -15.49
N ASP A 297 -18.95 45.82 -14.52
CA ASP A 297 -20.29 46.42 -14.66
C ASP A 297 -21.21 45.73 -15.67
N CYS A 298 -21.02 44.42 -15.89
CA CYS A 298 -21.89 43.62 -16.76
C CYS A 298 -23.29 43.36 -16.17
N GLY A 299 -23.55 43.71 -14.91
CA GLY A 299 -24.82 43.43 -14.22
C GLY A 299 -25.09 41.94 -13.93
N VAL A 300 -24.14 41.06 -14.22
CA VAL A 300 -24.24 39.60 -14.04
C VAL A 300 -23.54 39.18 -12.73
N LEU A 301 -24.05 38.12 -12.09
CA LEU A 301 -23.40 37.50 -10.93
C LEU A 301 -21.96 37.10 -11.27
N GLU A 302 -21.02 37.50 -10.41
CA GLU A 302 -19.61 37.20 -10.62
C GLU A 302 -19.32 35.71 -10.37
N THR A 303 -19.13 34.99 -11.47
CA THR A 303 -18.75 33.56 -11.48
C THR A 303 -17.43 33.41 -12.24
N ALA A 304 -16.72 32.31 -11.98
CA ALA A 304 -15.48 32.03 -12.70
C ALA A 304 -15.66 31.98 -14.23
N PRO A 305 -16.68 31.28 -14.78
CA PRO A 305 -16.90 31.26 -16.23
C PRO A 305 -17.21 32.65 -16.78
N HIS A 306 -17.97 33.46 -16.03
CA HIS A 306 -18.25 34.83 -16.44
C HIS A 306 -16.96 35.66 -16.50
N LEU A 307 -16.21 35.77 -15.41
CA LEU A 307 -15.02 36.62 -15.39
C LEU A 307 -13.94 36.21 -16.39
N PHE A 308 -13.73 34.91 -16.59
CA PHE A 308 -12.62 34.42 -17.42
C PHE A 308 -12.99 34.21 -18.89
N TRP A 309 -14.28 34.11 -19.23
CA TRP A 309 -14.72 33.75 -20.58
C TRP A 309 -15.88 34.60 -21.10
N TYR A 310 -16.98 34.70 -20.36
CA TYR A 310 -18.23 35.29 -20.87
C TYR A 310 -18.42 36.78 -20.61
N CYS A 311 -17.59 37.40 -19.77
CA CYS A 311 -17.61 38.84 -19.51
C CYS A 311 -17.18 39.59 -20.77
N ASP A 312 -17.82 40.72 -21.09
CA ASP A 312 -17.49 41.53 -22.28
C ASP A 312 -16.01 41.93 -22.34
N PHE A 313 -15.41 42.21 -21.17
CA PHE A 313 -13.98 42.48 -21.10
C PHE A 313 -13.15 41.24 -21.49
N ALA A 314 -13.44 40.09 -20.90
CA ALA A 314 -12.74 38.84 -21.20
C ALA A 314 -12.95 38.40 -22.65
N ALA A 315 -14.17 38.50 -23.18
CA ALA A 315 -14.50 38.18 -24.55
C ALA A 315 -13.71 39.05 -25.54
N ARG A 316 -13.59 40.36 -25.28
CA ARG A 316 -12.74 41.25 -26.09
C ARG A 316 -11.28 40.83 -26.08
N VAL A 317 -10.73 40.51 -24.90
CA VAL A 317 -9.35 40.02 -24.80
C VAL A 317 -9.19 38.74 -25.61
N TRP A 318 -10.10 37.76 -25.44
CA TRP A 318 -10.02 36.50 -26.15
C TRP A 318 -10.23 36.60 -27.65
N ASN A 319 -11.04 37.54 -28.14
CA ASN A 319 -11.29 37.73 -29.57
C ASN A 319 -10.02 37.94 -30.39
N ASP A 320 -9.00 38.57 -29.80
CA ASP A 320 -7.71 38.80 -30.47
C ASP A 320 -6.88 37.51 -30.57
N TRP A 321 -7.04 36.58 -29.63
CA TRP A 321 -6.18 35.40 -29.49
C TRP A 321 -6.81 34.10 -29.99
N ILE A 322 -8.13 33.91 -29.79
CA ILE A 322 -8.86 32.69 -30.16
C ILE A 322 -8.63 32.33 -31.63
N PRO A 323 -8.74 33.24 -32.62
CA PRO A 323 -8.56 32.86 -34.04
C PRO A 323 -7.16 32.32 -34.35
N THR A 324 -6.15 32.71 -33.58
CA THR A 324 -4.78 32.21 -33.73
C THR A 324 -4.64 30.84 -33.07
N PHE A 325 -5.07 30.71 -31.82
CA PHE A 325 -4.98 29.43 -31.09
C PHE A 325 -5.86 28.35 -31.69
N GLN A 326 -7.04 28.69 -32.20
CA GLN A 326 -7.98 27.75 -32.81
C GLN A 326 -7.36 27.01 -34.01
N ARG A 327 -6.36 27.58 -34.70
CA ARG A 327 -5.66 26.91 -35.80
C ARG A 327 -4.81 25.72 -35.35
N LEU A 328 -4.44 25.69 -34.07
CA LEU A 328 -3.63 24.63 -33.49
C LEU A 328 -4.45 23.43 -33.01
N PHE A 329 -5.78 23.59 -32.89
CA PHE A 329 -6.66 22.58 -32.32
C PHE A 329 -7.85 22.27 -33.23
N THR A 330 -8.20 20.99 -33.36
CA THR A 330 -9.42 20.58 -34.08
C THR A 330 -10.68 20.74 -33.24
N SER A 331 -10.53 20.82 -31.91
CA SER A 331 -11.62 21.11 -30.96
C SER A 331 -11.80 22.61 -30.79
N SER A 332 -13.05 23.06 -30.65
CA SER A 332 -13.36 24.44 -30.27
C SER A 332 -12.73 24.81 -28.92
N LEU A 333 -12.19 26.02 -28.83
CA LEU A 333 -11.74 26.61 -27.58
C LEU A 333 -12.94 27.20 -26.85
N GLU A 334 -13.18 26.71 -25.64
CA GLU A 334 -14.31 27.10 -24.80
C GLU A 334 -13.83 27.31 -23.36
N TRP A 335 -14.72 27.79 -22.48
CA TRP A 335 -14.42 27.95 -21.05
C TRP A 335 -13.78 26.70 -20.42
N GLU A 336 -14.29 25.51 -20.74
CA GLU A 336 -13.76 24.26 -20.24
C GLU A 336 -12.33 23.97 -20.71
N SER A 337 -11.90 24.55 -21.84
CA SER A 337 -10.52 24.44 -22.34
C SER A 337 -9.52 25.24 -21.51
N LEU A 338 -9.97 26.20 -20.70
CA LEU A 338 -9.14 26.88 -19.69
C LEU A 338 -9.03 26.07 -18.41
N LEU A 339 -10.13 25.44 -18.01
CA LEU A 339 -10.18 24.62 -16.80
C LEU A 339 -9.38 23.34 -16.96
N TRP A 340 -9.46 22.73 -18.13
CA TRP A 340 -8.87 21.44 -18.45
C TRP A 340 -8.20 21.51 -19.81
N PHE A 341 -7.16 20.71 -20.06
CA PHE A 341 -6.63 20.55 -21.42
C PHE A 341 -7.57 19.68 -22.28
N LYS A 342 -8.84 20.11 -22.40
CA LYS A 342 -9.91 19.55 -23.24
C LYS A 342 -9.77 20.05 -24.67
N ILE A 343 -8.59 19.82 -25.24
CA ILE A 343 -8.26 20.23 -26.60
C ILE A 343 -7.50 19.14 -27.36
N THR A 344 -7.83 19.03 -28.64
CA THR A 344 -7.24 18.06 -29.56
C THR A 344 -6.34 18.79 -30.57
N PRO A 345 -5.02 18.63 -30.50
CA PRO A 345 -4.11 19.30 -31.43
C PRO A 345 -4.30 18.82 -32.87
N THR A 346 -4.19 19.72 -33.84
CA THR A 346 -4.15 19.39 -35.27
C THR A 346 -2.93 18.54 -35.60
N PRO A 347 -2.98 17.71 -36.66
CA PRO A 347 -1.82 16.94 -37.10
C PRO A 347 -0.60 17.81 -37.40
N SER A 348 -0.81 18.97 -38.01
CA SER A 348 0.25 19.94 -38.33
C SER A 348 0.92 20.49 -37.06
N ALA A 349 0.14 20.87 -36.04
CA ALA A 349 0.68 21.37 -34.77
C ALA A 349 1.53 20.32 -34.03
N LYS A 350 1.19 19.04 -34.13
CA LYS A 350 2.01 17.95 -33.57
C LYS A 350 3.36 17.84 -34.26
N THR A 351 3.40 18.05 -35.57
CA THR A 351 4.63 17.97 -36.37
C THR A 351 5.54 19.19 -36.16
N SER A 352 4.98 20.40 -36.10
CA SER A 352 5.79 21.62 -35.88
C SER A 352 6.37 21.75 -34.47
N MET A 353 5.77 21.14 -33.45
CA MET A 353 6.39 21.05 -32.11
C MET A 353 7.52 20.00 -32.06
N ALA A 354 7.48 18.97 -32.89
CA ALA A 354 8.54 17.97 -32.98
C ALA A 354 9.81 18.52 -33.66
N THR A 355 9.66 19.44 -34.62
CA THR A 355 10.79 20.09 -35.30
C THR A 355 11.40 21.27 -34.54
N ALA A 356 10.68 21.89 -33.61
CA ALA A 356 11.20 22.95 -32.74
C ALA A 356 12.03 22.43 -31.54
N SER A 357 12.16 21.11 -31.40
CA SER A 357 12.90 20.45 -30.31
C SER A 357 14.24 19.85 -30.76
N LEU A 358 14.85 20.40 -31.82
CA LEU A 358 16.22 20.11 -32.26
C LEU A 358 17.17 21.25 -31.90
#